data_AF-A0A0Q4CIH3-F1
#
_entry.id   AF-A0A0Q4CIH3-F1
#
_cell.length_a   1.000
_cell.length_b   1.000
_cell.length_c   1.000
_cell.angle_alpha   90.00
_cell.angle_beta   90.00
_cell.angle_gamma   90.00
#
_symmetry.space_group_name_H-M   'P 1'
#
loop_
_entity.id
_entity.type
_entity.pdbx_description
1 polymer ?
#
loop_
_entity_poly.entity_id
_entity_poly.type
_entity_poly.pdbx_seq_one_letter_code
_entity_poly.pdbx_strand_id
1 'polypeptide(L)'
;MLRDALGNCLAADTTSFVDMLAKDALMEFPFAPSGLPRRIEGRDAVADHLAKLACLIVFDRIGPAQVIAREGETTVLAFEAAGIGVETGAPYDQRYLSVITTVSGQIVRYLDYWDPLVVARALLGDDAANAITMDGVYGG
;
A
#
# COMPACT_ATOMS: atom_id res chain seq x y z
N MET A 1 -0.27 2.70 -13.68
CA MET A 1 -0.64 1.48 -12.94
C MET A 1 -2.01 1.61 -12.28
N LEU A 2 -2.18 2.30 -11.15
CA LEU A 2 -3.47 2.31 -10.44
C LEU A 2 -4.58 2.99 -11.26
N ARG A 3 -4.25 4.12 -11.91
CA ARG A 3 -5.13 4.80 -12.86
C ARG A 3 -5.65 3.84 -13.93
N ASP A 4 -4.75 3.05 -14.51
CA ASP A 4 -5.07 2.13 -15.59
C ASP A 4 -5.96 0.99 -15.09
N ALA A 5 -5.73 0.52 -13.86
CA ALA A 5 -6.54 -0.52 -13.23
C ALA A 5 -7.94 -0.03 -12.84
N LEU A 6 -8.08 1.21 -12.37
CA LEU A 6 -9.39 1.79 -12.02
C LEU A 6 -10.13 2.32 -13.26
N GLY A 7 -9.42 2.76 -14.29
CA GLY A 7 -9.97 3.17 -15.57
C GLY A 7 -11.12 4.18 -15.43
N ASN A 8 -12.27 3.86 -16.02
CA ASN A 8 -13.45 4.73 -16.04
C ASN A 8 -14.12 4.94 -14.68
N CYS A 9 -13.66 4.27 -13.62
CA CYS A 9 -14.09 4.59 -12.25
C CYS A 9 -13.56 5.96 -11.81
N LEU A 10 -12.45 6.44 -12.39
CA LEU A 10 -11.81 7.71 -12.07
C LEU A 10 -12.23 8.83 -13.04
N ALA A 11 -12.16 10.08 -12.56
CA ALA A 11 -12.27 11.25 -13.42
C ALA A 11 -11.14 11.27 -14.46
N ALA A 12 -11.46 11.66 -15.69
CA ALA A 12 -10.55 11.55 -16.83
C ALA A 12 -9.30 12.42 -16.70
N ASP A 13 -9.40 13.55 -16.01
CA ASP A 13 -8.36 14.54 -15.74
C ASP A 13 -7.46 14.20 -14.55
N THR A 14 -7.67 13.06 -13.87
CA THR A 14 -6.79 12.60 -12.80
C THR A 14 -5.41 12.23 -13.35
N THR A 15 -4.36 12.89 -12.83
CA THR A 15 -2.98 12.71 -13.31
C THR A 15 -2.03 12.09 -12.30
N SER A 16 -2.29 12.29 -11.00
CA SER A 16 -1.52 11.72 -9.89
C SER A 16 -2.39 10.86 -8.97
N PHE A 17 -1.76 10.03 -8.14
CA PHE A 17 -2.48 9.28 -7.10
C PHE A 17 -3.26 10.20 -6.16
N VAL A 18 -2.67 11.34 -5.79
CA VAL A 18 -3.31 12.31 -4.90
C VAL A 18 -4.56 12.91 -5.55
N ASP A 19 -4.54 13.19 -6.85
CA ASP A 19 -5.72 13.69 -7.59
C ASP A 19 -6.86 12.68 -7.63
N MET A 20 -6.54 11.37 -7.57
CA MET A 20 -7.55 10.31 -7.53
C MET A 20 -8.32 10.29 -6.21
N LEU A 21 -7.78 10.83 -5.12
CA LEU A 21 -8.41 10.81 -3.80
C LEU A 21 -9.47 11.91 -3.68
N ALA A 22 -10.62 11.56 -3.10
CA ALA A 22 -11.58 12.53 -2.59
C ALA A 22 -10.94 13.38 -1.47
N LYS A 23 -11.45 14.59 -1.24
CA LYS A 23 -10.89 15.51 -0.23
C LYS A 23 -10.83 14.88 1.17
N ASP A 24 -11.85 14.12 1.52
CA ASP A 24 -12.05 13.39 2.78
C ASP A 24 -11.78 11.88 2.64
N ALA A 25 -11.01 11.47 1.63
CA ALA A 25 -10.70 10.08 1.39
C ALA A 25 -10.10 9.40 2.63
N LEU A 26 -10.50 8.17 2.84
CA LEU A 26 -10.08 7.34 3.96
C LEU A 26 -9.09 6.28 3.47
N MET A 27 -7.88 6.26 4.02
CA MET A 27 -6.90 5.20 3.80
C MET A 27 -6.74 4.36 5.07
N GLU A 28 -6.80 3.05 4.92
CA GLU A 28 -6.79 2.10 6.04
C GLU A 28 -5.80 0.97 5.82
N PHE A 29 -5.11 0.58 6.89
CA PHE A 29 -4.04 -0.42 6.89
C PHE A 29 -4.29 -1.47 7.99
N PRO A 30 -5.13 -2.50 7.72
CA PRO A 30 -5.57 -3.43 8.75
C PRO A 30 -4.45 -4.23 9.41
N PHE A 31 -3.38 -4.50 8.66
CA PHE A 31 -2.22 -5.26 9.14
C PHE A 31 -1.06 -4.39 9.62
N ALA A 32 -1.22 -3.06 9.65
CA ALA A 32 -0.15 -2.19 10.13
C ALA A 32 0.23 -2.53 11.58
N PRO A 33 1.53 -2.75 11.87
CA PRO A 33 2.00 -3.01 13.22
C PRO A 33 1.80 -1.77 14.12
N SER A 34 1.93 -1.99 15.43
CA SER A 34 1.90 -0.89 16.40
C SER A 34 2.97 0.15 16.07
N GLY A 35 2.63 1.44 16.22
CA GLY A 35 3.51 2.56 15.87
C GLY A 35 3.36 3.09 14.45
N LEU A 36 2.72 2.35 13.55
CA LEU A 36 2.30 2.85 12.23
C LEU A 36 0.81 3.25 12.23
N PRO A 37 0.41 4.24 11.42
CA PRO A 37 -0.99 4.60 11.29
C PRO A 37 -1.78 3.41 10.74
N ARG A 38 -2.91 3.08 11.38
CA ARG A 38 -3.88 2.11 10.84
C ARG A 38 -4.96 2.77 9.98
N ARG A 39 -5.08 4.09 10.09
CA ARG A 39 -6.11 4.89 9.45
C ARG A 39 -5.59 6.31 9.22
N ILE A 40 -5.86 6.86 8.06
CA ILE A 40 -5.53 8.23 7.66
C ILE A 40 -6.74 8.81 6.96
N GLU A 41 -7.18 9.99 7.39
CA GLU A 41 -8.35 10.68 6.84
C GLU A 41 -7.92 11.97 6.15
N GLY A 42 -8.41 12.15 4.94
CA GLY A 42 -8.18 13.34 4.13
C GLY A 42 -7.01 13.17 3.15
N ARG A 43 -7.22 13.65 1.93
CA ARG A 43 -6.25 13.59 0.83
C ARG A 43 -4.88 14.16 1.21
N ASP A 44 -4.87 15.31 1.87
CA ASP A 44 -3.63 16.01 2.21
C ASP A 44 -2.82 15.21 3.25
N ALA A 45 -3.51 14.61 4.23
CA ALA A 45 -2.86 13.74 5.23
C ALA A 45 -2.31 12.45 4.61
N VAL A 46 -3.01 11.88 3.61
CA VAL A 46 -2.51 10.74 2.84
C VAL A 46 -1.26 11.13 2.04
N ALA A 47 -1.26 12.30 1.40
CA ALA A 47 -0.10 12.80 0.66
C ALA A 47 1.12 12.99 1.59
N ASP A 48 0.93 13.60 2.76
CA ASP A 48 1.98 13.77 3.76
C ASP A 48 2.54 12.42 4.25
N HIS A 49 1.68 11.42 4.44
CA HIS A 49 2.09 10.09 4.83
C HIS A 49 2.95 9.41 3.76
N LEU A 50 2.52 9.47 2.50
CA LEU A 50 3.26 8.90 1.38
C LEU A 50 4.61 9.61 1.17
N ALA A 51 4.67 10.92 1.37
CA ALA A 51 5.92 11.68 1.33
C ALA A 51 6.90 11.21 2.41
N LYS A 52 6.42 10.98 3.65
CA LYS A 52 7.24 10.42 4.73
C LYS A 52 7.70 9.00 4.41
N LEU A 53 6.81 8.16 3.86
CA LEU A 53 7.14 6.79 3.49
C LEU A 53 8.21 6.75 2.40
N ALA A 54 8.17 7.67 1.43
CA ALA A 54 9.17 7.80 0.38
C ALA A 54 10.57 8.20 0.90
N CYS A 55 10.68 8.74 2.12
CA CYS A 55 11.96 8.97 2.78
C CYS A 55 12.52 7.71 3.48
N LEU A 56 11.67 6.70 3.71
CA LEU A 56 12.03 5.49 4.46
C LEU A 56 12.29 4.30 3.53
N ILE A 57 11.59 4.24 2.39
CA ILE A 57 11.68 3.16 1.41
C ILE A 57 11.83 3.78 0.02
N VAL A 58 12.84 3.32 -0.72
CA VAL A 58 13.01 3.64 -2.13
C VAL A 58 12.46 2.48 -2.95
N PHE A 59 11.48 2.76 -3.79
CA PHE A 59 10.90 1.78 -4.70
C PHE A 59 11.68 1.75 -6.01
N ASP A 60 12.23 0.60 -6.36
CA ASP A 60 12.90 0.38 -7.64
C ASP A 60 11.89 0.01 -8.72
N ARG A 61 10.83 -0.71 -8.33
CA ARG A 61 9.82 -1.22 -9.26
C ARG A 61 8.46 -1.32 -8.59
N ILE A 62 7.44 -0.87 -9.31
CA ILE A 62 6.04 -1.17 -8.98
C ILE A 62 5.47 -1.97 -10.15
N GLY A 63 5.00 -3.18 -9.87
CA GLY A 63 4.38 -4.07 -10.84
C GLY A 63 3.00 -3.58 -11.29
N PRO A 64 2.47 -4.12 -12.40
CA PRO A 64 1.13 -3.78 -12.86
C PRO A 64 0.06 -4.21 -11.84
N ALA A 65 -1.05 -3.48 -11.78
CA ALA A 65 -2.20 -3.88 -10.97
C ALA A 65 -3.04 -4.88 -11.74
N GLN A 66 -3.29 -6.02 -11.12
CA GLN A 66 -4.27 -6.99 -11.56
C GLN A 66 -5.60 -6.70 -10.86
N VAL A 67 -6.64 -6.38 -11.63
CA VAL A 67 -8.00 -6.31 -11.10
C VAL A 67 -8.51 -7.74 -10.89
N ILE A 68 -8.86 -8.05 -9.65
CA ILE A 68 -9.40 -9.35 -9.25
C ILE A 68 -10.93 -9.35 -9.38
N ALA A 69 -11.57 -8.28 -8.92
CA ALA A 69 -13.02 -8.16 -8.93
C ALA A 69 -13.47 -6.69 -9.00
N ARG A 70 -14.66 -6.47 -9.54
CA ARG A 70 -15.39 -5.20 -9.47
C ARG A 70 -16.83 -5.47 -9.09
N GLU A 71 -17.32 -4.76 -8.09
CA GLU A 71 -18.71 -4.83 -7.62
C GLU A 71 -19.19 -3.43 -7.25
N GLY A 72 -20.10 -2.87 -8.07
CA GLY A 72 -20.56 -1.50 -7.91
C GLY A 72 -19.41 -0.50 -7.92
N GLU A 73 -19.29 0.26 -6.84
CA GLU A 73 -18.24 1.28 -6.62
C GLU A 73 -16.92 0.68 -6.12
N THR A 74 -16.85 -0.63 -5.86
CA THR A 74 -15.69 -1.30 -5.25
C THR A 74 -14.89 -2.07 -6.28
N THR A 75 -13.58 -1.87 -6.27
CA THR A 75 -12.59 -2.64 -7.05
C THR A 75 -11.61 -3.32 -6.10
N VAL A 76 -11.38 -4.62 -6.30
CA VAL A 76 -10.33 -5.38 -5.62
C VAL A 76 -9.18 -5.59 -6.59
N LEU A 77 -7.97 -5.27 -6.17
CA LEU A 77 -6.77 -5.43 -7.00
C LEU A 77 -5.59 -5.99 -6.20
N ALA A 78 -4.69 -6.67 -6.91
CA ALA A 78 -3.41 -7.09 -6.38
C ALA A 78 -2.27 -6.53 -7.23
N PHE A 79 -1.16 -6.25 -6.57
CA PHE A 79 0.08 -5.81 -7.23
C PHE A 79 1.29 -6.07 -6.33
N GLU A 80 2.46 -5.87 -6.92
CA GLU A 80 3.73 -6.07 -6.22
C GLU A 80 4.56 -4.78 -6.28
N ALA A 81 5.37 -4.55 -5.26
CA ALA A 81 6.41 -3.53 -5.27
C ALA A 81 7.73 -4.14 -4.81
N ALA A 82 8.82 -3.72 -5.44
CA ALA A 82 10.18 -4.06 -5.05
C ALA A 82 10.95 -2.78 -4.75
N GLY A 83 11.82 -2.82 -3.76
CA GLY A 83 12.63 -1.70 -3.34
C GLY A 83 13.55 -2.05 -2.18
N ILE A 84 14.04 -1.02 -1.50
CA ILE A 84 14.94 -1.15 -0.35
C ILE A 84 14.59 -0.16 0.76
N GLY A 85 14.83 -0.56 2.00
CA GLY A 85 14.84 0.37 3.13
C GLY A 85 16.03 1.32 3.03
N VAL A 86 15.80 2.62 3.19
CA VAL A 86 16.85 3.65 3.04
C VAL A 86 17.95 3.49 4.08
N GLU A 87 17.57 3.30 5.34
CA GLU A 87 18.53 3.19 6.46
C GLU A 87 19.18 1.80 6.53
N THR A 88 18.42 0.74 6.24
CA THR A 88 18.85 -0.65 6.48
C THR A 88 19.49 -1.30 5.27
N GLY A 89 19.18 -0.81 4.05
CA GLY A 89 19.50 -1.49 2.80
C GLY A 89 18.74 -2.81 2.58
N ALA A 90 17.83 -3.18 3.49
CA ALA A 90 17.14 -4.47 3.45
C ALA A 90 16.03 -4.46 2.37
N PRO A 91 15.75 -5.60 1.73
CA PRO A 91 14.82 -5.67 0.61
C PRO A 91 13.36 -5.46 1.04
N TYR A 92 12.65 -4.67 0.23
CA TYR A 92 11.21 -4.45 0.30
C TYR A 92 10.52 -5.16 -0.87
N ASP A 93 10.30 -6.47 -0.74
CA ASP A 93 9.56 -7.27 -1.73
C ASP A 93 8.13 -7.47 -1.26
N GLN A 94 7.25 -6.55 -1.61
CA GLN A 94 5.90 -6.46 -1.06
C GLN A 94 4.85 -6.92 -2.07
N ARG A 95 3.82 -7.58 -1.54
CA ARG A 95 2.58 -7.88 -2.26
C ARG A 95 1.42 -7.17 -1.59
N TYR A 96 0.64 -6.49 -2.39
CA TYR A 96 -0.54 -5.77 -1.95
C TYR A 96 -1.79 -6.47 -2.43
N LEU A 97 -2.80 -6.47 -1.56
CA LEU A 97 -4.19 -6.64 -1.92
C LEU A 97 -4.91 -5.38 -1.47
N SER A 98 -5.51 -4.64 -2.39
CA SER A 98 -6.24 -3.42 -2.06
C SER A 98 -7.72 -3.55 -2.42
N VAL A 99 -8.59 -3.03 -1.56
CA VAL A 99 -10.02 -2.86 -1.79
C VAL A 99 -10.31 -1.37 -1.86
N ILE A 100 -10.72 -0.90 -3.03
CA ILE A 100 -10.83 0.52 -3.34
C ILE A 100 -12.27 0.84 -3.69
N THR A 101 -12.87 1.77 -2.95
CA THR A 101 -14.20 2.32 -3.26
C THR A 101 -14.05 3.66 -3.95
N THR A 102 -14.65 3.78 -5.14
CA THR A 102 -14.60 4.97 -6.00
C THR A 102 -16.00 5.50 -6.25
N VAL A 103 -16.24 6.75 -5.88
CA VAL A 103 -17.53 7.44 -6.02
C VAL A 103 -17.30 8.71 -6.83
N SER A 104 -18.16 8.96 -7.82
CA SER A 104 -18.11 10.19 -8.64
C SER A 104 -16.72 10.50 -9.22
N GLY A 105 -15.97 9.48 -9.65
CA GLY A 105 -14.64 9.69 -10.24
C GLY A 105 -13.49 9.76 -9.25
N GLN A 106 -13.72 9.61 -7.94
CA GLN A 106 -12.70 9.75 -6.91
C GLN A 106 -12.72 8.59 -5.91
N ILE A 107 -11.54 8.20 -5.43
CA ILE A 107 -11.35 7.22 -4.38
C ILE A 107 -11.80 7.84 -3.05
N VAL A 108 -12.87 7.31 -2.48
CA VAL A 108 -13.37 7.72 -1.15
C VAL A 108 -12.83 6.83 -0.04
N ARG A 109 -12.46 5.58 -0.37
CA ARG A 109 -11.87 4.64 0.57
C ARG A 109 -10.82 3.76 -0.11
N TYR A 110 -9.66 3.64 0.51
CA TYR A 110 -8.57 2.77 0.10
C TYR A 110 -8.18 1.89 1.28
N LEU A 111 -8.57 0.62 1.23
CA LEU A 111 -8.18 -0.38 2.22
C LEU A 111 -7.02 -1.19 1.67
N ASP A 112 -5.84 -1.09 2.28
CA ASP A 112 -4.62 -1.69 1.76
C ASP A 112 -4.08 -2.78 2.70
N TYR A 113 -3.94 -3.98 2.16
CA TYR A 113 -3.37 -5.13 2.86
C TYR A 113 -1.98 -5.41 2.30
N TRP A 114 -0.99 -5.32 3.17
CA TRP A 114 0.41 -5.62 2.89
C TRP A 114 0.99 -6.45 4.02
N ASP A 115 2.07 -7.18 3.73
CA ASP A 115 2.78 -7.99 4.71
C ASP A 115 3.58 -7.08 5.67
N PRO A 116 3.25 -7.07 6.98
CA PRO A 116 3.97 -6.25 7.94
C PRO A 116 5.39 -6.74 8.24
N LEU A 117 5.73 -8.00 7.96
CA LEU A 117 7.09 -8.51 8.10
C LEU A 117 8.02 -7.91 7.05
N VAL A 118 7.52 -7.70 5.83
CA VAL A 118 8.30 -7.02 4.76
C VAL A 118 8.58 -5.57 5.15
N VAL A 119 7.60 -4.87 5.72
CA VAL A 119 7.80 -3.50 6.24
C VAL A 119 8.77 -3.49 7.41
N ALA A 120 8.60 -4.37 8.39
CA ALA A 120 9.48 -4.45 9.54
C ALA A 120 10.93 -4.74 9.12
N ARG A 121 11.15 -5.67 8.19
CA ARG A 121 12.47 -5.97 7.63
C ARG A 121 13.11 -4.76 6.98
N ALA A 122 12.37 -4.07 6.11
CA ALA A 122 12.90 -2.89 5.42
C ALA A 122 13.20 -1.73 6.38
N LEU A 123 12.42 -1.54 7.42
CA LEU A 123 12.59 -0.39 8.34
C LEU A 123 13.52 -0.67 9.52
N LEU A 124 13.60 -1.91 9.99
CA LEU A 124 14.30 -2.30 11.21
C LEU A 124 15.45 -3.30 10.98
N GLY A 125 15.57 -3.85 9.77
CA GLY A 125 16.57 -4.86 9.41
C GLY A 125 16.10 -6.30 9.63
N ASP A 126 16.93 -7.25 9.16
CA ASP A 126 16.58 -8.68 9.13
C ASP A 126 16.39 -9.29 10.53
N ASP A 127 17.15 -8.83 11.53
CA ASP A 127 17.06 -9.36 12.90
C ASP A 127 15.67 -9.15 13.51
N ALA A 128 15.00 -8.05 13.18
CA ALA A 128 13.65 -7.76 13.64
C ALA A 128 12.60 -8.66 12.98
N ALA A 129 12.80 -9.03 11.71
CA ALA A 129 11.91 -9.94 10.99
C ALA A 129 12.13 -11.41 11.38
N ASN A 130 13.38 -11.79 11.63
CA ASN A 130 13.79 -13.15 12.00
C ASN A 130 13.35 -13.54 13.42
N ALA A 131 12.99 -12.59 14.28
CA ALA A 131 12.43 -12.90 15.60
C ALA A 131 11.09 -13.68 15.54
N ILE A 132 10.45 -13.75 14.37
CA ILE A 132 9.16 -14.41 14.14
C ILE A 132 9.31 -15.60 13.16
N THR A 133 10.53 -16.03 12.80
CA THR A 133 10.70 -17.20 11.91
C THR A 133 10.24 -18.50 12.56
N MET A 134 9.55 -19.32 11.77
CA MET A 134 8.94 -20.58 12.19
C MET A 134 9.88 -21.79 12.02
N ASP A 135 11.19 -21.56 11.85
CA ASP A 135 12.19 -22.61 11.58
C ASP A 135 12.23 -23.68 12.68
N GLY A 136 11.82 -23.34 13.91
CA GLY A 136 11.68 -24.28 15.04
C GLY A 136 10.27 -24.84 15.25
N VAL A 137 9.26 -24.39 14.50
CA VAL A 137 7.84 -24.76 14.71
C VAL A 137 7.40 -25.89 13.77
N TYR A 138 7.98 -25.97 12.58
CA TYR A 138 7.66 -27.00 11.58
C TYR A 138 8.82 -27.96 11.26
N GLY A 139 9.93 -27.90 11.99
CA GLY A 139 11.06 -28.80 11.82
C GLY A 139 10.78 -30.21 12.35
N GLY A 140 10.83 -31.20 11.46
CA GLY A 140 10.92 -32.63 11.75
C GLY A 140 12.29 -33.18 11.40
#